data_AF-A0AAD5H2U3-F1
#
_entry.id   AF-A0AAD5H2U3-F1
#
_cell.length_a   1.000
_cell.length_b   1.000
_cell.length_c   1.000
_cell.angle_alpha   90.00
_cell.angle_beta   90.00
_cell.angle_gamma   90.00
#
_symmetry.space_group_name_H-M   'P 1'
#
loop_
_entity.id
_entity.type
_entity.pdbx_description
1 polymer ?
#
loop_
_entity_poly.entity_id
_entity_poly.type
_entity_poly.pdbx_seq_one_letter_code
_entity_poly.pdbx_strand_id
1 'polypeptide(L)'
;MLQQGRRSLLSTLLGRRALSCACAAADPAVSAPEPGTVQEYHQHIAIQLPRPPAGGGQAAAAAEQPGAWWPELVEREPAVVAAFAAVARHQGAIGGRVKITAVEELAGSDGRAVAGPGPQPGTVNLLAFPAGLRFEGVPLEQVGVAVALATADNPSLLPLRATERKAVEARQAPAANLTLLVCCHSARDARCGQLGPPLAAALRQLVRQRGLQDQVSVLATSHIGGHKYAGNVIAYSAMHPCDGDWFGGVNAGNAAAFLDALLDVELGVDGGAEDPALRPFWRGRMGLSKEEQLDLFEQGGAVEDLEEVGSEAEEEEEDAEEMERLAAALEQRLHERGRSGQRPI
;
A
#
# COMPACT_ATOMS: atom_id res chain seq x y z
N MET A 1 58.16 18.95 3.87
CA MET A 1 57.48 19.38 2.62
C MET A 1 56.21 18.55 2.51
N LEU A 2 55.16 18.94 3.23
CA LEU A 2 54.01 19.69 2.71
C LEU A 2 53.34 18.99 1.52
N GLN A 3 52.34 18.15 1.79
CA GLN A 3 51.25 17.96 0.85
C GLN A 3 49.95 18.39 1.52
N GLN A 4 49.49 19.55 1.03
CA GLN A 4 48.32 20.29 1.47
C GLN A 4 47.04 19.53 1.15
N GLY A 5 46.11 19.60 2.09
CA GLY A 5 44.71 19.28 1.84
C GLY A 5 44.13 20.17 0.75
N ARG A 6 43.31 19.57 -0.11
CA ARG A 6 42.33 20.26 -0.94
C ARG A 6 40.96 19.63 -0.68
N ARG A 7 40.29 20.15 0.34
CA ARG A 7 38.83 20.14 0.42
C ARG A 7 38.32 21.01 -0.72
N SER A 8 37.67 20.41 -1.72
CA SER A 8 36.97 21.17 -2.75
C SER A 8 35.59 21.57 -2.22
N LEU A 9 35.54 22.77 -1.65
CA LEU A 9 34.31 23.55 -1.48
C LEU A 9 33.78 23.90 -2.87
N LEU A 10 32.67 23.28 -3.27
CA LEU A 10 31.78 23.78 -4.32
C LEU A 10 30.33 23.48 -3.92
N SER A 11 29.92 24.15 -2.84
CA SER A 11 28.56 24.64 -2.71
C SER A 11 28.38 25.76 -3.75
N THR A 12 27.60 25.49 -4.79
CA THR A 12 26.99 26.56 -5.58
C THR A 12 25.67 26.06 -6.15
N LEU A 13 24.60 26.32 -5.41
CA LEU A 13 23.33 26.84 -5.93
C LEU A 13 22.80 26.15 -7.20
N LEU A 14 22.43 24.88 -7.11
CA LEU A 14 21.30 24.38 -7.90
C LEU A 14 20.07 24.54 -7.03
N GLY A 15 19.40 25.67 -7.26
CA GLY A 15 18.25 26.10 -6.50
C GLY A 15 17.26 24.95 -6.32
N ARG A 16 16.90 24.71 -5.05
CA ARG A 16 15.63 24.11 -4.68
C ARG A 16 14.54 24.84 -5.45
N ARG A 17 14.16 24.31 -6.62
CA ARG A 17 12.83 24.58 -7.16
C ARG A 17 11.92 23.98 -6.11
N ALA A 18 11.37 24.83 -5.25
CA ALA A 18 10.13 24.52 -4.58
C ALA A 18 9.23 23.93 -5.67
N LEU A 19 8.91 22.64 -5.51
CA LEU A 19 7.84 22.01 -6.26
C LEU A 19 6.60 22.80 -5.85
N SER A 20 6.33 23.84 -6.63
CA SER A 20 5.07 24.54 -6.64
C SER A 20 4.05 23.48 -7.01
N CYS A 21 3.48 22.85 -5.98
CA CYS A 21 2.30 22.01 -6.07
C CYS A 21 1.33 22.73 -7.01
N ALA A 22 1.17 22.21 -8.21
CA ALA A 22 0.17 22.72 -9.12
C ALA A 22 -1.17 22.47 -8.42
N CYS A 23 -1.68 23.51 -7.77
CA CYS A 23 -2.98 23.50 -7.16
C CYS A 23 -4.02 23.38 -8.28
N ALA A 24 -4.28 22.14 -8.72
CA ALA A 24 -5.58 21.80 -9.26
C ALA A 24 -6.59 22.35 -8.23
N ALA A 25 -7.42 23.30 -8.65
CA ALA A 25 -8.37 23.95 -7.76
C ALA A 25 -9.12 22.86 -6.98
N ALA A 26 -8.97 22.87 -5.66
CA ALA A 26 -9.66 21.91 -4.82
C ALA A 26 -11.16 22.05 -5.08
N ASP A 27 -11.82 20.94 -5.42
CA ASP A 27 -13.27 20.91 -5.51
C ASP A 27 -13.81 21.36 -4.15
N PRO A 28 -14.57 22.48 -4.05
CA PRO A 28 -15.03 23.00 -2.77
C PRO A 28 -15.95 22.03 -2.02
N ALA A 29 -16.46 20.99 -2.68
CA ALA A 29 -17.24 19.91 -2.07
C ALA A 29 -16.38 18.80 -1.43
N VAL A 30 -15.05 18.87 -1.57
CA VAL A 30 -14.08 17.91 -1.01
C VAL A 30 -13.27 18.60 0.09
N SER A 31 -13.34 18.03 1.29
CA SER A 31 -12.54 18.44 2.45
C SER A 31 -11.10 17.93 2.32
N ALA A 32 -10.16 18.66 2.93
CA ALA A 32 -8.81 18.15 3.13
C ALA A 32 -8.86 16.82 3.92
N PRO A 33 -8.02 15.83 3.59
CA PRO A 33 -7.91 14.58 4.34
C PRO A 33 -7.60 14.84 5.81
N GLU A 34 -8.17 14.02 6.69
CA GLU A 34 -7.91 14.07 8.13
C GLU A 34 -7.44 12.68 8.61
N PRO A 35 -6.39 12.62 9.46
CA PRO A 35 -5.90 11.37 10.05
C PRO A 35 -6.92 10.78 11.03
N GLY A 36 -6.84 9.47 11.27
CA GLY A 36 -7.72 8.79 12.23
C GLY A 36 -9.17 8.65 11.76
N THR A 37 -9.43 8.72 10.44
CA THR A 37 -10.78 8.67 9.87
C THR A 37 -11.12 7.35 9.23
N VAL A 38 -10.18 6.41 9.19
CA VAL A 38 -10.42 5.04 8.73
C VAL A 38 -10.98 4.25 9.89
N GLN A 39 -12.14 3.62 9.68
CA GLN A 39 -12.65 2.66 10.65
C GLN A 39 -11.68 1.48 10.70
N GLU A 40 -11.26 1.08 11.89
CA GLU A 40 -10.33 -0.02 12.07
C GLU A 40 -10.88 -1.34 11.50
N TYR A 41 -10.02 -2.05 10.77
CA TYR A 41 -10.23 -3.41 10.26
C TYR A 41 -8.85 -4.03 10.04
N HIS A 42 -8.77 -5.35 9.99
CA HIS A 42 -7.50 -6.09 10.00
C HIS A 42 -7.27 -6.84 8.69
N GLN A 43 -8.35 -7.12 7.96
CA GLN A 43 -8.30 -7.84 6.70
C GLN A 43 -9.25 -7.22 5.69
N HIS A 44 -8.90 -7.28 4.42
CA HIS A 44 -9.71 -6.75 3.34
C HIS A 44 -9.90 -7.80 2.25
N ILE A 45 -11.16 -8.15 1.99
CA ILE A 45 -11.55 -8.96 0.84
C ILE A 45 -12.14 -8.03 -0.23
N ALA A 46 -11.42 -7.91 -1.35
CA ALA A 46 -11.88 -7.23 -2.54
C ALA A 46 -12.44 -8.26 -3.54
N ILE A 47 -13.71 -8.12 -3.92
CA ILE A 47 -14.42 -9.07 -4.79
C ILE A 47 -14.62 -8.46 -6.16
N GLN A 48 -13.96 -9.01 -7.18
CA GLN A 48 -14.24 -8.66 -8.56
C GLN A 48 -15.52 -9.35 -9.00
N LEU A 49 -16.56 -8.56 -9.25
CA LEU A 49 -17.86 -9.05 -9.72
C LEU A 49 -17.85 -9.20 -11.25
N PRO A 50 -18.61 -10.16 -11.81
CA PRO A 50 -18.78 -10.28 -13.26
C PRO A 50 -19.52 -9.04 -13.78
N ARG A 51 -18.99 -8.40 -14.82
CA ARG A 51 -19.65 -7.23 -15.42
C ARG A 51 -20.97 -7.68 -16.06
N PRO A 52 -22.08 -6.95 -15.87
CA PRO A 52 -23.30 -7.20 -16.61
C PRO A 52 -23.02 -7.12 -18.11
N PRO A 53 -23.65 -7.98 -18.95
CA PRO A 53 -23.52 -7.86 -20.39
C PRO A 53 -23.96 -6.47 -20.83
N ALA A 54 -23.22 -5.86 -21.76
CA ALA A 54 -23.56 -4.54 -22.30
C ALA A 54 -24.95 -4.59 -22.93
N GLY A 55 -25.96 -4.06 -22.23
CA GLY A 55 -27.29 -3.86 -22.79
C GLY A 55 -27.20 -2.78 -23.87
N GLY A 56 -27.61 -3.09 -25.10
CA GLY A 56 -27.59 -2.11 -26.20
C GLY A 56 -28.38 -0.84 -25.82
N GLY A 57 -27.72 0.32 -25.86
CA GLY A 57 -28.31 1.63 -25.56
C GLY A 57 -27.38 2.57 -24.80
N GLN A 58 -27.86 3.73 -24.34
CA GLN A 58 -27.11 4.71 -23.53
C GLN A 58 -26.53 4.11 -22.23
N ALA A 59 -27.07 2.99 -21.75
CA ALA A 59 -26.53 2.19 -20.65
C ALA A 59 -25.16 1.55 -20.97
N ALA A 60 -24.84 1.30 -22.24
CA ALA A 60 -23.55 0.75 -22.65
C ALA A 60 -22.40 1.74 -22.46
N ALA A 61 -22.63 3.04 -22.68
CA ALA A 61 -21.63 4.10 -22.47
C ALA A 61 -21.40 4.41 -20.98
N ALA A 62 -22.46 4.38 -20.15
CA ALA A 62 -22.30 4.39 -18.69
C ALA A 62 -21.56 3.13 -18.21
N ALA A 63 -21.79 1.99 -18.86
CA ALA A 63 -21.06 0.75 -18.66
C ALA A 63 -19.65 0.74 -19.28
N GLU A 64 -19.06 1.88 -19.67
CA GLU A 64 -17.62 1.99 -19.94
C GLU A 64 -16.88 2.72 -18.81
N GLN A 65 -17.58 3.60 -18.07
CA GLN A 65 -16.98 4.31 -16.95
C GLN A 65 -16.78 3.39 -15.75
N PRO A 66 -15.62 3.48 -15.07
CA PRO A 66 -15.41 2.70 -13.89
C PRO A 66 -16.41 2.98 -12.77
N GLY A 67 -16.97 1.93 -12.17
CA GLY A 67 -17.87 1.95 -11.04
C GLY A 67 -19.28 2.42 -11.34
N ALA A 68 -19.57 2.80 -12.59
CA ALA A 68 -20.86 3.37 -12.98
C ALA A 68 -21.99 2.34 -13.13
N TRP A 69 -21.66 1.05 -13.27
CA TRP A 69 -22.64 -0.03 -13.40
C TRP A 69 -23.00 -0.67 -12.06
N TRP A 70 -22.27 -0.39 -10.98
CA TRP A 70 -22.60 -0.97 -9.68
C TRP A 70 -23.96 -0.47 -9.20
N PRO A 71 -24.76 -1.36 -8.57
CA PRO A 71 -25.93 -0.92 -7.85
C PRO A 71 -25.51 -0.06 -6.66
N GLU A 72 -26.39 0.83 -6.20
CA GLU A 72 -26.14 1.68 -5.02
C GLU A 72 -25.67 0.87 -3.78
N LEU A 73 -26.19 -0.35 -3.62
CA LEU A 73 -25.87 -1.27 -2.54
C LEU A 73 -25.26 -2.56 -3.08
N VAL A 74 -23.95 -2.54 -3.36
CA VAL A 74 -23.17 -3.72 -3.76
C VAL A 74 -23.17 -4.81 -2.69
N GLU A 75 -23.47 -4.48 -1.44
CA GLU A 75 -23.55 -5.42 -0.32
C GLU A 75 -24.68 -6.45 -0.49
N ARG A 76 -25.62 -6.19 -1.41
CA ARG A 76 -26.71 -7.11 -1.77
C ARG A 76 -26.33 -8.11 -2.87
N GLU A 77 -25.17 -7.93 -3.51
CA GLU A 77 -24.72 -8.85 -4.55
C GLU A 77 -24.47 -10.25 -3.96
N PRO A 78 -24.91 -11.34 -4.61
CA PRO A 78 -24.83 -12.68 -4.05
C PRO A 78 -23.44 -13.09 -3.55
N ALA A 79 -22.39 -12.72 -4.28
CA ALA A 79 -21.01 -13.02 -3.88
C ALA A 79 -20.58 -12.24 -2.63
N VAL A 80 -21.01 -10.98 -2.50
CA VAL A 80 -20.71 -10.14 -1.34
C VAL A 80 -21.47 -10.65 -0.11
N VAL A 81 -22.74 -11.04 -0.27
CA VAL A 81 -23.53 -11.68 0.79
C VAL A 81 -22.88 -13.00 1.24
N ALA A 82 -22.43 -13.83 0.29
CA ALA A 82 -21.74 -15.08 0.59
C ALA A 82 -20.44 -14.86 1.36
N ALA A 83 -19.69 -13.81 1.02
CA ALA A 83 -18.48 -13.41 1.74
C ALA A 83 -18.79 -12.96 3.18
N PHE A 84 -19.78 -12.08 3.38
CA PHE A 84 -20.20 -11.68 4.73
C PHE A 84 -20.67 -12.87 5.57
N ALA A 85 -21.45 -13.78 4.98
CA ALA A 85 -21.91 -14.98 5.67
C ALA A 85 -20.75 -15.91 6.07
N ALA A 86 -19.69 -15.99 5.24
CA ALA A 86 -18.51 -16.77 5.56
C ALA A 86 -17.70 -16.16 6.71
N VAL A 87 -17.48 -14.84 6.70
CA VAL A 87 -16.83 -14.14 7.82
C VAL A 87 -17.61 -14.37 9.12
N ALA A 88 -18.93 -14.21 9.11
CA ALA A 88 -19.76 -14.45 10.28
C ALA A 88 -19.69 -15.89 10.79
N ARG A 89 -19.70 -16.88 9.89
CA ARG A 89 -19.59 -18.31 10.23
C ARG A 89 -18.23 -18.65 10.86
N HIS A 90 -17.16 -18.01 10.40
CA HIS A 90 -15.79 -18.31 10.80
C HIS A 90 -15.18 -17.27 11.73
N GLN A 91 -15.98 -16.41 12.38
CA GLN A 91 -15.50 -15.34 13.25
C GLN A 91 -14.54 -15.80 14.35
N GLY A 92 -14.69 -17.04 14.86
CA GLY A 92 -13.79 -17.60 15.88
C GLY A 92 -12.42 -18.03 15.37
N ALA A 93 -12.21 -18.00 14.05
CA ALA A 93 -10.95 -18.33 13.39
C ALA A 93 -10.31 -17.13 12.69
N ILE A 94 -10.90 -15.93 12.78
CA ILE A 94 -10.47 -14.71 12.11
C ILE A 94 -10.06 -13.70 13.18
N GLY A 95 -8.78 -13.34 13.22
CA GLY A 95 -8.18 -12.39 14.15
C GLY A 95 -8.48 -10.94 13.79
N GLY A 96 -9.75 -10.54 13.90
CA GLY A 96 -10.18 -9.15 13.77
C GLY A 96 -11.29 -8.92 12.76
N ARG A 97 -11.50 -7.64 12.41
CA ARG A 97 -12.57 -7.21 11.50
C ARG A 97 -12.16 -7.37 10.04
N VAL A 98 -13.08 -7.89 9.23
CA VAL A 98 -12.92 -8.02 7.78
C VAL A 98 -13.72 -6.95 7.06
N LYS A 99 -13.04 -6.12 6.26
CA LYS A 99 -13.67 -5.23 5.29
C LYS A 99 -13.93 -6.01 4.00
N ILE A 100 -15.13 -5.87 3.44
CA ILE A 100 -15.47 -6.44 2.13
C ILE A 100 -15.84 -5.29 1.20
N THR A 101 -15.29 -5.30 -0.02
CA THR A 101 -15.51 -4.25 -1.03
C THR A 101 -15.62 -4.91 -2.41
N ALA A 102 -16.51 -4.42 -3.26
CA ALA A 102 -16.54 -4.86 -4.65
C ALA A 102 -15.48 -4.08 -5.45
N VAL A 103 -14.81 -4.75 -6.37
CA VAL A 103 -13.81 -4.14 -7.24
C VAL A 103 -14.11 -4.46 -8.69
N GLU A 104 -13.53 -3.67 -9.57
CA GLU A 104 -13.40 -4.03 -10.97
C GLU A 104 -12.01 -3.67 -11.46
N GLU A 105 -11.53 -4.52 -12.35
CA GLU A 105 -10.32 -4.23 -13.09
C GLU A 105 -10.65 -3.27 -14.24
N LEU A 106 -9.86 -2.23 -14.33
CA LEU A 106 -9.98 -1.22 -15.37
C LEU A 106 -9.41 -1.79 -16.67
N ALA A 107 -10.00 -1.48 -17.83
CA ALA A 107 -9.50 -1.96 -19.12
C ALA A 107 -8.15 -1.31 -19.51
N GLY A 108 -7.39 -1.99 -20.37
CA GLY A 108 -6.19 -1.41 -21.02
C GLY A 108 -6.59 -0.38 -22.09
N SER A 109 -5.87 0.75 -22.18
CA SER A 109 -6.14 1.87 -23.10
C SER A 109 -5.64 1.67 -24.54
N ASP A 110 -5.53 0.43 -25.02
CA ASP A 110 -5.02 0.08 -26.35
C ASP A 110 -6.05 0.27 -27.49
N GLY A 111 -7.16 0.98 -27.23
CA GLY A 111 -8.14 1.37 -28.24
C GLY A 111 -8.90 0.21 -28.90
N ARG A 112 -8.61 -1.04 -28.52
CA ARG A 112 -9.40 -2.22 -28.83
C ARG A 112 -10.18 -2.61 -27.58
N ALA A 113 -11.47 -2.29 -27.61
CA ALA A 113 -12.41 -2.68 -26.57
C ALA A 113 -12.48 -4.21 -26.47
N VAL A 114 -11.84 -4.77 -25.44
CA VAL A 114 -12.43 -5.80 -24.60
C VAL A 114 -11.84 -5.55 -23.22
N ALA A 115 -12.67 -5.42 -22.19
CA ALA A 115 -12.20 -5.71 -20.84
C ALA A 115 -11.45 -7.06 -20.89
N GLY A 116 -10.38 -7.28 -20.11
CA GLY A 116 -10.19 -8.67 -19.67
C GLY A 116 -11.56 -9.09 -19.12
N PRO A 117 -12.15 -10.23 -19.53
CA PRO A 117 -13.62 -10.45 -19.47
C PRO A 117 -14.26 -10.38 -18.07
N GLY A 118 -13.48 -10.00 -17.05
CA GLY A 118 -13.80 -10.20 -15.66
C GLY A 118 -13.85 -11.69 -15.39
N PRO A 119 -14.27 -12.06 -14.19
CA PRO A 119 -14.76 -13.41 -13.98
C PRO A 119 -15.98 -13.65 -14.86
N GLN A 120 -16.14 -14.89 -15.33
CA GLN A 120 -17.32 -15.29 -16.10
C GLN A 120 -18.58 -15.21 -15.22
N PRO A 121 -19.78 -15.00 -15.80
CA PRO A 121 -21.03 -15.07 -15.05
C PRO A 121 -21.11 -16.34 -14.18
N GLY A 122 -21.47 -16.19 -12.91
CA GLY A 122 -21.49 -17.28 -11.92
C GLY A 122 -20.15 -17.51 -11.20
N THR A 123 -19.09 -16.79 -11.56
CA THR A 123 -17.80 -16.80 -10.87
C THR A 123 -17.41 -15.40 -10.41
N VAL A 124 -16.45 -15.31 -9.49
CA VAL A 124 -15.81 -14.07 -9.05
C VAL A 124 -14.29 -14.23 -9.00
N ASN A 125 -13.56 -13.12 -9.00
CA ASN A 125 -12.18 -13.12 -8.51
C ASN A 125 -12.16 -12.50 -7.10
N LEU A 126 -11.24 -12.94 -6.26
CA LEU A 126 -11.06 -12.40 -4.91
C LEU A 126 -9.62 -11.90 -4.76
N LEU A 127 -9.45 -10.80 -4.05
CA LEU A 127 -8.17 -10.31 -3.56
C LEU A 127 -8.27 -10.23 -2.04
N ALA A 128 -7.26 -10.73 -1.34
CA ALA A 128 -7.22 -10.78 0.11
C ALA A 128 -5.95 -10.11 0.63
N PHE A 129 -6.14 -9.11 1.48
CA PHE A 129 -5.08 -8.35 2.14
C PHE A 129 -5.20 -8.49 3.66
N PRO A 130 -4.08 -8.51 4.41
CA PRO A 130 -2.68 -8.34 3.95
C PRO A 130 -2.06 -9.61 3.36
N ALA A 131 -2.79 -10.73 3.28
CA ALA A 131 -2.27 -12.01 2.81
C ALA A 131 -1.66 -11.97 1.39
N GLY A 132 -1.94 -10.94 0.60
CA GLY A 132 -1.40 -10.77 -0.75
C GLY A 132 -1.85 -11.87 -1.70
N LEU A 133 -3.07 -12.38 -1.51
CA LEU A 133 -3.60 -13.50 -2.28
C LEU A 133 -4.66 -13.05 -3.27
N ARG A 134 -4.61 -13.64 -4.47
CA ARG A 134 -5.65 -13.58 -5.49
C ARG A 134 -6.26 -14.96 -5.66
N PHE A 135 -7.57 -15.04 -5.85
CA PHE A 135 -8.27 -16.23 -6.30
C PHE A 135 -8.98 -15.94 -7.62
N GLU A 136 -8.77 -16.78 -8.63
CA GLU A 136 -9.32 -16.57 -9.98
C GLU A 136 -10.46 -17.53 -10.34
N GLY A 137 -11.56 -16.98 -10.85
CA GLY A 137 -12.70 -17.73 -11.34
C GLY A 137 -13.35 -18.61 -10.27
N VAL A 138 -13.43 -18.13 -9.03
CA VAL A 138 -14.07 -18.82 -7.91
C VAL A 138 -15.57 -18.93 -8.19
N PRO A 139 -16.14 -20.15 -8.28
CA PRO A 139 -17.59 -20.32 -8.41
C PRO A 139 -18.34 -19.69 -7.24
N LEU A 140 -19.53 -19.15 -7.48
CA LEU A 140 -20.31 -18.47 -6.46
C LEU A 140 -20.54 -19.33 -5.21
N GLU A 141 -20.77 -20.64 -5.37
CA GLU A 141 -20.95 -21.57 -4.25
C GLU A 141 -19.66 -21.81 -3.43
N GLN A 142 -18.49 -21.48 -3.98
CA GLN A 142 -17.18 -21.63 -3.32
C GLN A 142 -16.64 -20.33 -2.72
N VAL A 143 -17.31 -19.19 -2.92
CA VAL A 143 -16.88 -17.89 -2.37
C VAL A 143 -16.66 -17.96 -0.87
N GLY A 144 -17.57 -18.62 -0.14
CA GLY A 144 -17.43 -18.72 1.31
C GLY A 144 -16.21 -19.54 1.75
N VAL A 145 -15.83 -20.56 0.98
CA VAL A 145 -14.62 -21.36 1.26
C VAL A 145 -13.37 -20.53 0.98
N ALA A 146 -13.33 -19.80 -0.14
CA ALA A 146 -12.21 -18.93 -0.49
C ALA A 146 -12.01 -17.80 0.53
N VAL A 147 -13.10 -17.15 0.96
CA VAL A 147 -13.05 -16.14 2.02
C VAL A 147 -12.52 -16.74 3.32
N ALA A 148 -13.08 -17.87 3.77
CA ALA A 148 -12.61 -18.51 5.00
C ALA A 148 -11.11 -18.85 4.96
N LEU A 149 -10.63 -19.43 3.85
CA LEU A 149 -9.21 -19.74 3.65
C LEU A 149 -8.32 -18.50 3.66
N ALA A 150 -8.80 -17.40 3.07
CA ALA A 150 -8.06 -16.16 2.96
C ALA A 150 -8.02 -15.35 4.25
N THR A 151 -9.01 -15.51 5.13
CA THR A 151 -9.17 -14.70 6.35
C THR A 151 -8.79 -15.42 7.64
N ALA A 152 -8.70 -16.75 7.63
CA ALA A 152 -8.41 -17.48 8.87
C ALA A 152 -6.96 -17.29 9.31
N ASP A 153 -6.75 -17.11 10.62
CA ASP A 153 -5.40 -16.98 11.22
C ASP A 153 -4.58 -18.27 11.02
N ASN A 154 -5.28 -19.41 11.04
CA ASN A 154 -4.70 -20.70 10.69
C ASN A 154 -5.64 -21.46 9.74
N PRO A 155 -5.49 -21.28 8.42
CA PRO A 155 -6.37 -21.90 7.42
C PRO A 155 -6.36 -23.43 7.47
N SER A 156 -5.31 -24.06 8.01
CA SER A 156 -5.20 -25.52 8.14
C SER A 156 -6.16 -26.10 9.18
N LEU A 157 -6.60 -25.29 10.15
CA LEU A 157 -7.54 -25.71 11.21
C LEU A 157 -9.00 -25.57 10.80
N LEU A 158 -9.29 -25.00 9.62
CA LEU A 158 -10.66 -24.88 9.14
C LEU A 158 -11.26 -26.26 8.85
N PRO A 159 -12.50 -26.54 9.29
CA PRO A 159 -13.18 -27.83 9.10
C PRO A 159 -13.74 -27.97 7.68
N LEU A 160 -12.87 -27.87 6.67
CA LEU A 160 -13.21 -27.96 5.25
C LEU A 160 -12.93 -29.37 4.72
N ARG A 161 -13.74 -29.86 3.78
CA ARG A 161 -13.42 -31.12 3.10
C ARG A 161 -12.16 -30.94 2.26
N ALA A 162 -11.29 -31.94 2.26
CA ALA A 162 -10.02 -31.89 1.52
C ALA A 162 -10.21 -31.57 0.02
N THR A 163 -11.29 -32.07 -0.59
CA THR A 163 -11.63 -31.80 -1.99
C THR A 163 -12.04 -30.35 -2.25
N GLU A 164 -12.78 -29.72 -1.32
CA GLU A 164 -13.19 -28.32 -1.43
C GLU A 164 -11.98 -27.40 -1.27
N ARG A 165 -11.16 -27.68 -0.25
CA ARG A 165 -9.90 -26.97 0.00
C ARG A 165 -9.02 -26.99 -1.25
N LYS A 166 -8.71 -28.19 -1.76
CA LYS A 166 -7.85 -28.36 -2.94
C LYS A 166 -8.41 -27.65 -4.17
N ALA A 167 -9.72 -27.64 -4.36
CA ALA A 167 -10.35 -26.98 -5.50
C ALA A 167 -10.20 -25.45 -5.46
N VAL A 168 -10.26 -24.85 -4.28
CA VAL A 168 -10.10 -23.39 -4.10
C VAL A 168 -8.63 -22.99 -4.09
N GLU A 169 -7.76 -23.73 -3.42
CA GLU A 169 -6.31 -23.47 -3.40
C GLU A 169 -5.70 -23.56 -4.80
N ALA A 170 -6.22 -24.43 -5.67
CA ALA A 170 -5.79 -24.51 -7.08
C ALA A 170 -6.09 -23.23 -7.90
N ARG A 171 -6.89 -22.30 -7.38
CA ARG A 171 -7.22 -21.00 -7.99
C ARG A 171 -6.41 -19.86 -7.42
N GLN A 172 -5.57 -20.13 -6.42
CA GLN A 172 -4.82 -19.13 -5.69
C GLN A 172 -3.57 -18.74 -6.48
N ALA A 173 -3.31 -17.43 -6.52
CA ALA A 173 -2.11 -16.82 -7.07
C ALA A 173 -1.68 -15.66 -6.16
N PRO A 174 -0.42 -15.20 -6.24
CA PRO A 174 -0.02 -13.94 -5.62
C PRO A 174 -0.80 -12.76 -6.21
N ALA A 175 -1.14 -11.78 -5.37
CA ALA A 175 -1.59 -10.47 -5.84
C ALA A 175 -0.42 -9.66 -6.43
N ALA A 176 -0.73 -8.54 -7.10
CA ALA A 176 0.30 -7.63 -7.57
C ALA A 176 1.12 -7.04 -6.41
N ASN A 177 2.37 -6.67 -6.68
CA ASN A 177 3.28 -6.10 -5.67
C ASN A 177 2.68 -4.87 -5.01
N LEU A 178 2.08 -3.96 -5.78
CA LEU A 178 1.33 -2.82 -5.28
C LEU A 178 -0.07 -2.82 -5.91
N THR A 179 -1.11 -2.81 -5.10
CA THR A 179 -2.49 -2.70 -5.55
C THR A 179 -3.09 -1.39 -5.04
N LEU A 180 -3.52 -0.54 -5.96
CA LEU A 180 -4.21 0.72 -5.68
C LEU A 180 -5.71 0.55 -5.90
N LEU A 181 -6.47 0.70 -4.82
CA LEU A 181 -7.93 0.63 -4.82
C LEU A 181 -8.52 2.04 -4.84
N VAL A 182 -9.09 2.45 -5.97
CA VAL A 182 -9.64 3.81 -6.17
C VAL A 182 -11.16 3.77 -6.11
N CYS A 183 -11.76 4.54 -5.20
CA CYS A 183 -13.22 4.57 -5.06
C CYS A 183 -13.89 5.29 -6.26
N CYS A 184 -14.70 4.56 -7.04
CA CYS A 184 -15.37 5.08 -8.25
C CYS A 184 -16.91 4.95 -8.19
N HIS A 185 -17.49 4.72 -6.99
CA HIS A 185 -18.89 4.32 -6.86
C HIS A 185 -19.87 5.50 -7.06
N SER A 186 -20.26 5.75 -8.31
CA SER A 186 -21.11 6.89 -8.68
C SER A 186 -22.55 6.78 -8.17
N ALA A 187 -23.11 5.57 -8.11
CA ALA A 187 -24.47 5.35 -7.62
C ALA A 187 -24.62 5.65 -6.12
N ARG A 188 -23.53 5.53 -5.35
CA ARG A 188 -23.53 5.73 -3.89
C ARG A 188 -23.14 7.15 -3.48
N ASP A 189 -22.19 7.77 -4.18
CA ASP A 189 -21.78 9.14 -3.91
C ASP A 189 -21.28 9.84 -5.18
N ALA A 190 -21.85 11.02 -5.46
CA ALA A 190 -21.53 11.79 -6.66
C ALA A 190 -20.07 12.23 -6.72
N ARG A 191 -19.43 12.55 -5.57
CA ARG A 191 -18.02 12.99 -5.55
C ARG A 191 -17.09 11.83 -5.91
N CYS A 192 -17.36 10.64 -5.38
CA CYS A 192 -16.63 9.43 -5.76
C CYS A 192 -16.83 9.11 -7.26
N GLY A 193 -18.05 9.24 -7.77
CA GLY A 193 -18.35 9.05 -9.19
C GLY A 193 -17.69 10.09 -10.12
N GLN A 194 -17.48 11.31 -9.65
CA GLN A 194 -16.88 12.38 -10.45
C GLN A 194 -15.34 12.37 -10.42
N LEU A 195 -14.75 12.14 -9.25
CA LEU A 195 -13.30 12.23 -9.05
C LEU A 195 -12.57 10.89 -9.19
N GLY A 196 -13.22 9.79 -8.85
CA GLY A 196 -12.63 8.44 -8.87
C GLY A 196 -12.23 7.98 -10.27
N PRO A 197 -13.17 7.93 -11.24
CA PRO A 197 -12.88 7.47 -12.60
C PRO A 197 -11.71 8.19 -13.30
N PRO A 198 -11.64 9.53 -13.35
CA PRO A 198 -10.50 10.21 -13.97
C PRO A 198 -9.19 9.99 -13.21
N LEU A 199 -9.21 9.90 -11.88
CA LEU A 199 -8.03 9.55 -11.08
C LEU A 199 -7.51 8.14 -11.42
N ALA A 200 -8.40 7.14 -11.43
CA ALA A 200 -8.00 5.77 -11.70
C ALA A 200 -7.47 5.59 -13.13
N ALA A 201 -8.04 6.30 -14.10
CA ALA A 201 -7.54 6.36 -15.46
C ALA A 201 -6.14 7.00 -15.53
N ALA A 202 -5.91 8.11 -14.83
CA ALA A 202 -4.62 8.79 -14.78
C ALA A 202 -3.52 7.91 -14.16
N LEU A 203 -3.79 7.27 -13.01
CA LEU A 203 -2.84 6.34 -12.36
C LEU A 203 -2.47 5.18 -13.29
N ARG A 204 -3.44 4.58 -13.99
CA ARG A 204 -3.16 3.50 -14.95
C ARG A 204 -2.32 3.93 -16.12
N GLN A 205 -2.60 5.12 -16.66
CA GLN A 205 -1.82 5.67 -17.75
C GLN A 205 -0.37 5.87 -17.30
N LEU A 206 -0.14 6.40 -16.11
CA LEU A 206 1.20 6.59 -15.54
C LEU A 206 1.92 5.27 -15.32
N VAL A 207 1.27 4.28 -14.71
CA VAL A 207 1.81 2.91 -14.53
C VAL A 207 2.26 2.33 -15.87
N ARG A 208 1.42 2.46 -16.92
CA ARG A 208 1.75 2.00 -18.28
C ARG A 208 2.92 2.76 -18.89
N GLN A 209 2.93 4.09 -18.80
CA GLN A 209 3.99 4.93 -19.34
C GLN A 209 5.35 4.62 -18.71
N ARG A 210 5.35 4.16 -17.45
CA ARG A 210 6.54 3.77 -16.69
C ARG A 210 6.92 2.29 -16.82
N GLY A 211 6.13 1.49 -17.54
CA GLY A 211 6.41 0.06 -17.69
C GLY A 211 6.16 -0.78 -16.42
N LEU A 212 5.29 -0.32 -15.53
CA LEU A 212 5.05 -0.91 -14.20
C LEU A 212 3.83 -1.85 -14.15
N GLN A 213 3.26 -2.25 -15.28
CA GLN A 213 2.00 -3.03 -15.35
C GLN A 213 2.07 -4.38 -14.64
N ASP A 214 3.25 -5.00 -14.57
CA ASP A 214 3.46 -6.29 -13.89
C ASP A 214 3.65 -6.12 -12.37
N GLN A 215 3.82 -4.89 -11.89
CA GLN A 215 4.12 -4.58 -10.49
C GLN A 215 2.98 -3.83 -9.80
N VAL A 216 2.32 -2.92 -10.51
CA VAL A 216 1.29 -2.05 -9.97
C VAL A 216 -0.06 -2.34 -10.63
N SER A 217 -1.02 -2.77 -9.83
CA SER A 217 -2.41 -2.92 -10.24
C SER A 217 -3.24 -1.73 -9.75
N VAL A 218 -4.06 -1.16 -10.63
CA VAL A 218 -5.00 -0.09 -10.27
C VAL A 218 -6.41 -0.58 -10.56
N LEU A 219 -7.22 -0.67 -9.51
CA LEU A 219 -8.57 -1.19 -9.53
C LEU A 219 -9.55 -0.10 -9.10
N ALA A 220 -10.70 -0.04 -9.78
CA ALA A 220 -11.81 0.74 -9.26
C ALA A 220 -12.52 -0.06 -8.17
N THR A 221 -13.02 0.61 -7.15
CA THR A 221 -13.75 -0.02 -6.05
C THR A 221 -15.11 0.62 -5.82
N SER A 222 -16.02 -0.19 -5.27
CA SER A 222 -17.24 0.29 -4.67
C SER A 222 -16.94 1.23 -3.51
N HIS A 223 -17.98 1.82 -2.95
CA HIS A 223 -17.82 2.83 -1.92
C HIS A 223 -17.13 2.26 -0.68
N ILE A 224 -15.95 2.81 -0.36
CA ILE A 224 -15.14 2.36 0.79
C ILE A 224 -15.35 3.22 2.05
N GLY A 225 -16.06 4.34 1.94
CA GLY A 225 -16.23 5.36 2.99
C GLY A 225 -15.45 6.64 2.71
N GLY A 226 -15.66 7.68 3.52
CA GLY A 226 -14.88 8.92 3.44
C GLY A 226 -15.13 9.76 2.19
N HIS A 227 -16.35 9.76 1.62
CA HIS A 227 -16.69 10.56 0.43
C HIS A 227 -16.41 12.07 0.59
N LYS A 228 -16.38 12.60 1.82
CA LYS A 228 -16.00 14.01 2.05
C LYS A 228 -14.55 14.28 1.64
N TYR A 229 -13.71 13.25 1.56
CA TYR A 229 -12.32 13.28 1.11
C TYR A 229 -12.16 12.59 -0.25
N ALA A 230 -13.18 12.66 -1.12
CA ALA A 230 -13.18 11.99 -2.42
C ALA A 230 -11.88 12.18 -3.21
N GLY A 231 -11.56 11.20 -4.06
CA GLY A 231 -10.17 10.89 -4.36
C GLY A 231 -9.58 9.86 -3.39
N ASN A 232 -10.43 8.96 -2.87
CA ASN A 232 -9.99 7.94 -1.93
C ASN A 232 -9.22 6.83 -2.66
N VAL A 233 -8.01 6.54 -2.15
CA VAL A 233 -7.14 5.47 -2.63
C VAL A 233 -6.70 4.64 -1.43
N ILE A 234 -6.77 3.30 -1.53
CA ILE A 234 -6.11 2.40 -0.57
C ILE A 234 -4.92 1.77 -1.28
N ALA A 235 -3.74 1.85 -0.67
CA ALA A 235 -2.56 1.14 -1.13
C ALA A 235 -2.44 -0.20 -0.38
N TYR A 236 -2.16 -1.27 -1.12
CA TYR A 236 -1.84 -2.58 -0.55
C TYR A 236 -0.60 -3.12 -1.20
N SER A 237 0.26 -3.76 -0.41
CA SER A 237 1.46 -4.40 -0.90
C SER A 237 1.97 -5.45 0.06
N ALA A 238 2.39 -6.60 -0.47
CA ALA A 238 3.02 -7.64 0.34
C ALA A 238 4.39 -7.24 0.91
N MET A 239 5.02 -6.18 0.40
CA MET A 239 6.41 -5.81 0.73
C MET A 239 6.59 -4.29 0.93
N HIS A 240 5.59 -3.46 0.66
CA HIS A 240 5.72 -2.00 0.70
C HIS A 240 5.34 -1.44 2.08
N PRO A 241 6.01 -0.36 2.54
CA PRO A 241 5.67 0.32 3.79
C PRO A 241 4.27 0.97 3.86
N CYS A 242 3.55 1.00 2.74
CA CYS A 242 2.21 1.60 2.66
C CYS A 242 1.10 0.55 2.67
N ASP A 243 1.39 -0.68 3.14
CA ASP A 243 0.40 -1.76 3.13
C ASP A 243 -0.81 -1.41 4.01
N GLY A 244 -1.97 -1.27 3.37
CA GLY A 244 -3.21 -0.90 4.03
C GLY A 244 -3.37 0.59 4.32
N ASP A 245 -2.54 1.47 3.78
CA ASP A 245 -2.70 2.92 3.93
C ASP A 245 -3.85 3.49 3.09
N TRP A 246 -4.60 4.41 3.69
CA TRP A 246 -5.69 5.12 3.07
C TRP A 246 -5.32 6.57 2.82
N PHE A 247 -5.63 7.01 1.62
CA PHE A 247 -5.43 8.36 1.15
C PHE A 247 -6.76 8.98 0.72
N GLY A 248 -6.87 10.31 0.79
CA GLY A 248 -7.98 11.09 0.27
C GLY A 248 -7.49 12.33 -0.47
N GLY A 249 -8.38 13.02 -1.18
CA GLY A 249 -8.02 14.26 -1.90
C GLY A 249 -7.10 14.07 -3.12
N VAL A 250 -6.80 12.82 -3.49
CA VAL A 250 -6.06 12.51 -4.71
C VAL A 250 -6.97 12.76 -5.93
N ASN A 251 -6.43 13.32 -6.99
CA ASN A 251 -7.18 13.60 -8.22
C ASN A 251 -6.26 13.48 -9.44
N ALA A 252 -6.82 13.53 -10.65
CA ALA A 252 -6.05 13.38 -11.87
C ALA A 252 -4.91 14.42 -12.01
N GLY A 253 -5.03 15.60 -11.40
CA GLY A 253 -4.03 16.66 -11.45
C GLY A 253 -2.82 16.43 -10.54
N ASN A 254 -2.95 15.67 -9.46
CA ASN A 254 -1.85 15.33 -8.54
C ASN A 254 -1.46 13.85 -8.58
N ALA A 255 -2.13 13.02 -9.39
CA ALA A 255 -1.90 11.57 -9.50
C ALA A 255 -0.44 11.20 -9.81
N ALA A 256 0.26 11.99 -10.62
CA ALA A 256 1.66 11.73 -10.95
C ALA A 256 2.57 11.86 -9.71
N ALA A 257 2.47 12.99 -8.99
CA ALA A 257 3.23 13.24 -7.78
C ALA A 257 2.88 12.24 -6.67
N PHE A 258 1.60 11.89 -6.52
CA PHE A 258 1.16 10.87 -5.59
C PHE A 258 1.74 9.48 -5.91
N LEU A 259 1.74 9.08 -7.19
CA LEU A 259 2.32 7.80 -7.60
C LEU A 259 3.85 7.80 -7.46
N ASP A 260 4.52 8.91 -7.76
CA ASP A 260 5.97 9.07 -7.51
C ASP A 260 6.27 8.89 -6.03
N ALA A 261 5.57 9.62 -5.15
CA ALA A 261 5.74 9.51 -3.71
C ALA A 261 5.48 8.08 -3.20
N LEU A 262 4.48 7.38 -3.74
CA LEU A 262 4.26 5.97 -3.39
C LEU A 262 5.42 5.08 -3.83
N LEU A 263 5.95 5.24 -5.05
CA LEU A 263 6.99 4.36 -5.58
C LEU A 263 8.38 4.65 -5.00
N ASP A 264 8.61 5.87 -4.52
CA ASP A 264 9.89 6.32 -3.97
C ASP A 264 10.07 5.93 -2.50
N VAL A 265 9.04 5.40 -1.82
CA VAL A 265 9.20 4.90 -0.44
C VAL A 265 10.12 3.69 -0.43
N GLU A 266 11.28 3.84 0.20
CA GLU A 266 12.28 2.77 0.30
C GLU A 266 11.77 1.64 1.21
N LEU A 267 12.14 0.39 0.86
CA LEU A 267 11.82 -0.76 1.68
C LEU A 267 12.45 -0.62 3.08
N GLY A 268 11.61 -0.73 4.12
CA GLY A 268 12.05 -0.60 5.51
C GLY A 268 12.08 0.84 6.03
N VAL A 269 11.65 1.82 5.23
CA VAL A 269 11.36 3.19 5.68
C VAL A 269 9.85 3.34 5.86
N ASP A 270 9.42 4.10 6.86
CA ASP A 270 8.00 4.24 7.14
C ASP A 270 7.25 5.05 6.06
N GLY A 271 6.15 4.49 5.54
CA GLY A 271 5.35 5.07 4.47
C GLY A 271 4.13 5.85 4.96
N GLY A 272 3.31 6.36 4.03
CA GLY A 272 1.98 6.90 4.34
C GLY A 272 1.98 8.13 5.25
N ALA A 273 1.70 7.92 6.55
CA ALA A 273 1.67 9.00 7.54
C ALA A 273 3.06 9.61 7.79
N GLU A 274 4.11 8.81 7.65
CA GLU A 274 5.48 9.16 8.03
C GLU A 274 6.27 9.74 6.85
N ASP A 275 5.82 9.50 5.63
CA ASP A 275 6.41 10.09 4.42
C ASP A 275 5.88 11.52 4.18
N PRO A 276 6.75 12.56 4.10
CA PRO A 276 6.31 13.95 3.94
C PRO A 276 5.49 14.24 2.68
N ALA A 277 5.66 13.47 1.61
CA ALA A 277 4.94 13.66 0.35
C ALA A 277 3.57 12.95 0.34
N LEU A 278 3.44 11.84 1.07
CA LEU A 278 2.19 11.08 1.20
C LEU A 278 1.32 11.55 2.37
N ARG A 279 1.93 12.03 3.45
CA ARG A 279 1.29 12.47 4.68
C ARG A 279 0.13 13.45 4.48
N PRO A 280 0.20 14.46 3.58
CA PRO A 280 -0.93 15.38 3.33
C PRO A 280 -2.19 14.69 2.79
N PHE A 281 -2.07 13.50 2.22
CA PHE A 281 -3.18 12.71 1.70
C PHE A 281 -3.70 11.69 2.72
N TRP A 282 -2.93 11.39 3.77
CA TRP A 282 -3.14 10.24 4.63
C TRP A 282 -4.37 10.38 5.53
N ARG A 283 -5.09 9.28 5.71
CA ARG A 283 -6.34 9.20 6.49
C ARG A 283 -6.33 8.17 7.60
N GLY A 284 -5.51 7.13 7.47
CA GLY A 284 -5.49 5.97 8.34
C GLY A 284 -4.80 4.76 7.70
N ARG A 285 -4.47 3.76 8.52
CA ARG A 285 -3.84 2.49 8.11
C ARG A 285 -4.66 1.31 8.63
N MET A 286 -4.78 0.27 7.82
CA MET A 286 -5.36 -1.02 8.23
C MET A 286 -4.62 -1.57 9.46
N GLY A 287 -5.35 -2.22 10.37
CA GLY A 287 -4.81 -2.79 11.60
C GLY A 287 -4.67 -1.81 12.76
N LEU A 288 -4.79 -0.49 12.52
CA LEU A 288 -4.69 0.52 13.56
C LEU A 288 -6.06 1.00 14.03
N SER A 289 -6.23 1.08 15.35
CA SER A 289 -7.32 1.79 16.00
C SER A 289 -7.28 3.28 15.68
N LYS A 290 -8.33 4.02 16.04
CA LYS A 290 -8.36 5.47 15.81
C LYS A 290 -7.24 6.19 16.58
N GLU A 291 -6.97 5.78 17.81
CA GLU A 291 -5.93 6.37 18.66
C GLU A 291 -4.55 6.12 18.05
N GLU A 292 -4.24 4.87 17.71
CA GLU A 292 -2.97 4.50 17.05
C GLU A 292 -2.77 5.22 15.71
N GLN A 293 -3.85 5.44 14.93
CA GLN A 293 -3.76 6.23 13.70
C GLN A 293 -3.39 7.70 13.97
N LEU A 294 -3.92 8.28 15.03
CA LEU A 294 -3.60 9.66 15.40
C LEU A 294 -2.18 9.75 15.95
N ASP A 295 -1.78 8.82 16.81
CA ASP A 295 -0.44 8.74 17.38
C ASP A 295 0.61 8.56 16.28
N LEU A 296 0.40 7.64 15.34
CA LEU A 296 1.27 7.43 14.18
C LEU A 296 1.40 8.71 13.35
N PHE A 297 0.28 9.38 13.11
CA PHE A 297 0.32 10.65 12.41
C PHE A 297 1.10 11.68 13.21
N GLU A 298 0.84 11.88 14.50
CA GLU A 298 1.57 12.88 15.30
C GLU A 298 3.09 12.59 15.35
N GLN A 299 3.49 11.33 15.51
CA GLN A 299 4.89 10.89 15.55
C GLN A 299 5.60 11.07 14.19
N GLY A 300 4.97 10.67 13.08
CA GLY A 300 5.53 10.89 11.73
C GLY A 300 5.60 12.36 11.29
N GLY A 301 5.16 13.29 12.14
CA GLY A 301 5.33 14.74 11.97
C GLY A 301 6.50 15.32 12.77
N ALA A 302 7.11 14.53 13.67
CA ALA A 302 8.37 14.89 14.27
C ALA A 302 9.44 14.68 13.20
N VAL A 303 9.91 15.77 12.60
CA VAL A 303 11.30 15.79 12.16
C VAL A 303 12.07 15.36 13.39
N GLU A 304 12.87 14.30 13.33
CA GLU A 304 13.90 14.12 14.34
C GLU A 304 14.69 15.43 14.33
N ASP A 305 14.42 16.30 15.30
CA ASP A 305 15.40 17.28 15.70
C ASP A 305 16.60 16.40 16.02
N LEU A 306 17.63 16.49 15.18
CA LEU A 306 18.96 16.00 15.47
C LEU A 306 19.40 16.77 16.73
N GLU A 307 18.85 16.41 17.88
CA GLU A 307 19.49 16.65 19.16
C GLU A 307 20.86 16.01 19.01
N GLU A 308 21.87 16.87 19.11
CA GLU A 308 23.27 16.57 18.91
C GLU A 308 23.61 15.17 19.44
N VAL A 309 23.89 14.23 18.53
CA VAL A 309 24.64 13.02 18.84
C VAL A 309 26.07 13.47 19.17
N GLY A 310 26.22 14.06 20.35
CA GLY A 310 27.47 14.48 20.94
C GLY A 310 28.08 13.43 21.85
N SER A 311 27.42 12.29 22.09
CA SER A 311 27.90 11.27 23.03
C SER A 311 28.53 10.05 22.35
N GLU A 312 28.09 9.64 21.16
CA GLU A 312 28.61 8.42 20.51
C GLU A 312 30.02 8.63 19.91
N ALA A 313 30.32 9.84 19.45
CA ALA A 313 31.66 10.16 18.92
C ALA A 313 32.73 10.28 20.02
N GLU A 314 32.35 10.66 21.25
CA GLU A 314 33.27 10.74 22.39
C GLU A 314 33.59 9.35 22.95
N GLU A 315 32.60 8.43 22.99
CA GLU A 315 32.83 7.04 23.40
C GLU A 315 33.70 6.25 22.39
N GLU A 316 33.52 6.47 21.08
CA GLU A 316 34.38 5.84 20.05
C GLU A 316 35.83 6.37 20.05
N GLU A 317 36.06 7.65 20.39
CA GLU A 317 37.43 8.19 20.53
C GLU A 317 38.12 7.65 21.79
N GLU A 318 37.43 7.52 22.93
CA GLU A 318 38.01 6.92 24.14
C GLU A 318 38.41 5.45 23.94
N ASP A 319 37.57 4.66 23.29
CA ASP A 319 37.83 3.24 23.01
C ASP A 319 39.01 3.05 22.04
N ALA A 320 39.17 3.93 21.05
CA ALA A 320 40.29 3.91 20.12
C ALA A 320 41.62 4.26 20.81
N GLU A 321 41.64 5.26 21.70
CA GLU A 321 42.82 5.63 22.48
C GLU A 321 43.24 4.53 23.45
N GLU A 322 42.29 3.84 24.09
CA GLU A 322 42.58 2.73 25.01
C GLU A 322 43.19 1.54 24.26
N MET A 323 42.65 1.21 23.07
CA MET A 323 43.17 0.14 22.22
C MET A 323 44.58 0.45 21.70
N GLU A 324 44.89 1.69 21.35
CA GLU A 324 46.24 2.08 20.92
C GLU A 324 47.25 1.99 22.09
N ARG A 325 46.84 2.37 23.31
CA ARG A 325 47.67 2.20 24.51
C ARG A 325 47.97 0.72 24.81
N LEU A 326 46.97 -0.15 24.67
CA LEU A 326 47.13 -1.59 24.87
C LEU A 326 48.07 -2.21 23.83
N ALA A 327 47.95 -1.80 22.56
CA ALA A 327 48.84 -2.24 21.49
C ALA A 327 50.30 -1.84 21.75
N ALA A 328 50.54 -0.58 22.11
CA ALA A 328 51.89 -0.08 22.42
C ALA A 328 52.52 -0.80 23.63
N ALA A 329 51.73 -1.10 24.66
CA ALA A 329 52.19 -1.85 25.83
C ALA A 329 52.55 -3.31 25.48
N LEU A 330 51.81 -3.94 24.56
CA LEU A 330 52.11 -5.29 24.08
C LEU A 330 53.43 -5.31 23.27
N GLU A 331 53.63 -4.34 22.38
CA GLU A 331 54.87 -4.22 21.60
C GLU A 331 56.10 -4.04 22.49
N GLN A 332 56.02 -3.19 23.52
CA GLN A 332 57.12 -3.03 24.49
C GLN A 332 57.46 -4.35 25.20
N ARG A 333 56.46 -5.11 25.66
CA ARG A 333 56.68 -6.42 26.32
C ARG A 333 57.31 -7.44 25.37
N LEU A 334 56.93 -7.43 24.10
CA LEU A 334 57.54 -8.29 23.07
C LEU A 334 58.99 -7.89 22.80
N HIS A 335 59.29 -6.60 22.77
CA HIS A 335 60.65 -6.08 22.57
C HIS A 335 61.58 -6.39 23.76
N GLU A 336 61.09 -6.28 24.99
CA GLU A 336 61.83 -6.67 26.20
C GLU A 336 62.10 -8.17 26.28
N ARG A 337 61.11 -9.01 25.90
CA ARG A 337 61.30 -10.46 25.77
C ARG A 337 62.34 -10.80 24.70
N GLY A 338 62.36 -10.08 23.58
CA GLY A 338 63.36 -10.24 22.52
C GLY A 338 64.79 -9.90 22.94
N ARG A 339 64.97 -8.92 23.84
CA ARG A 339 66.31 -8.52 24.34
C ARG A 339 66.91 -9.43 25.39
N SER A 340 66.10 -10.22 26.11
CA SER A 340 66.62 -11.22 27.08
C SER A 340 67.15 -12.52 26.44
N GLY A 341 67.00 -12.67 25.11
CA GLY A 341 67.44 -13.86 24.35
C GLY A 341 68.88 -13.81 23.83
N GLN A 342 69.63 -12.72 24.00
CA GLN A 342 71.05 -12.65 23.59
C GLN A 342 71.97 -12.83 24.80
N ARG A 343 72.41 -14.07 25.03
CA ARG A 343 73.59 -14.35 25.86
C ARG A 343 74.85 -14.05 25.03
N PRO A 344 75.81 -13.24 25.51
CA PRO A 344 77.11 -13.14 24.86
C PRO A 344 77.92 -14.42 25.11
N ILE A 345 78.68 -14.82 24.09
CA ILE A 345 79.60 -15.97 24.03
C ILE A 345 80.85 -15.67 24.86
#